data_AF-A0A9P6B149-F1
#
_entry.id   AF-A0A9P6B149-F1
#
_cell.length_a   1.000
_cell.length_b   1.000
_cell.length_c   1.000
_cell.angle_alpha   90.00
_cell.angle_beta   90.00
_cell.angle_gamma   90.00
#
_symmetry.space_group_name_H-M   'P 1'
#
loop_
_entity.id
_entity.type
_entity.pdbx_description
1 polymer ?
#
loop_
_entity_poly.entity_id
_entity_poly.type
_entity_poly.pdbx_seq_one_letter_code
_entity_poly.pdbx_strand_id
1 'polypeptide(L)'
;MNKVPEEKWLPIDKTHLACFIVDAAGSIGVSSFDNWLNGLQAWHGYHDVLWCRDDEFVQLTLKGARKLAPHLSTHDPRPPVLIAHLNAIYDIMDFQNSYDAACWAVVCTAFWGLARLGEITVTSLKPIDPTWNVQQKALLTWNEDFGIKSIMVWLPWTKTSQWGANLILTYEEELSCPFRALQQHLSTNCDLLDEAPLFAFFLYWGNHPSPWEGTNPQMVQKLGCWSSDAFYLYWRNTQLIIPEHVHKAAAERIEAGMVGYFDEVSVEAWKWWQEIQWGQKRRKEHRAE
;
A
#
# COMPACT_ATOMS: atom_id res chain seq x y z
N MET A 1 5.97 29.73 15.89
CA MET A 1 4.91 30.75 15.75
C MET A 1 4.47 31.35 17.07
N ASN A 2 4.35 32.68 17.12
CA ASN A 2 3.48 33.37 18.09
C ASN A 2 2.01 33.13 17.69
N LYS A 3 1.09 33.07 18.67
CA LYS A 3 -0.35 32.94 18.37
C LYS A 3 -0.83 34.19 17.61
N VAL A 4 -1.34 34.01 16.41
CA VAL A 4 -2.05 35.07 15.67
C VAL A 4 -3.41 35.28 16.37
N PRO A 5 -3.78 36.52 16.75
CA PRO A 5 -5.11 36.80 17.31
C PRO A 5 -6.23 36.36 16.36
N GLU A 6 -7.32 35.83 16.89
CA GLU A 6 -8.46 35.30 16.12
C GLU A 6 -9.08 36.35 15.19
N GLU A 7 -9.11 37.61 15.65
CA GLU A 7 -9.49 38.81 14.89
C GLU A 7 -8.71 39.02 13.57
N LYS A 8 -7.55 38.36 13.41
CA LYS A 8 -6.68 38.43 12.22
C LYS A 8 -6.67 37.15 11.39
N TRP A 9 -7.52 36.17 11.72
CA TRP A 9 -7.66 34.95 10.93
C TRP A 9 -8.52 35.17 9.68
N LEU A 10 -9.28 36.27 9.62
CA LEU A 10 -10.15 36.62 8.51
C LEU A 10 -10.54 38.12 8.55
N PRO A 11 -10.22 38.94 7.53
CA PRO A 11 -9.28 38.66 6.44
C PRO A 11 -7.85 38.44 6.96
N ILE A 12 -7.15 37.45 6.40
CA ILE A 12 -5.70 37.35 6.57
C ILE A 12 -5.05 38.47 5.73
N ASP A 13 -4.31 39.38 6.38
CA ASP A 13 -3.50 40.35 5.66
C ASP A 13 -2.25 39.71 5.03
N LYS A 14 -1.73 40.37 4.00
CA LYS A 14 -0.57 39.89 3.23
C LYS A 14 0.70 39.68 4.04
N THR A 15 0.85 40.38 5.17
CA THR A 15 2.02 40.25 6.05
C THR A 15 1.92 38.96 6.86
N HIS A 16 0.75 38.66 7.42
CA HIS A 16 0.52 37.40 8.12
C HIS A 16 0.59 36.20 7.16
N LEU A 17 0.07 36.33 5.94
CA LEU A 17 0.22 35.29 4.91
C LEU A 17 1.70 35.09 4.52
N ALA A 18 2.46 36.17 4.31
CA ALA A 18 3.90 36.09 4.04
C ALA A 18 4.68 35.46 5.21
N CYS A 19 4.39 35.83 6.46
CA CYS A 19 5.01 35.21 7.63
C CYS A 19 4.69 33.71 7.74
N PHE A 20 3.45 33.30 7.46
CA PHE A 20 3.05 31.88 7.38
C PHE A 20 3.84 31.15 6.28
N ILE A 21 4.02 31.78 5.12
CA ILE A 21 4.82 31.22 4.01
C ILE A 21 6.29 31.04 4.41
N VAL A 22 6.88 32.01 5.11
CA VAL A 22 8.28 31.95 5.55
C VAL A 22 8.51 30.94 6.67
N ASP A 23 7.61 30.85 7.66
CA ASP A 23 7.70 29.90 8.79
C ASP A 23 7.65 28.43 8.30
N ALA A 24 6.87 28.15 7.25
CA ALA A 24 6.80 26.83 6.63
C ALA A 24 7.89 26.56 5.56
N ALA A 25 8.64 27.58 5.13
CA ALA A 25 9.67 27.43 4.09
C ALA A 25 10.80 26.48 4.55
N GLY A 26 11.25 25.62 3.65
CA GLY A 26 12.28 24.60 3.96
C GLY A 26 11.83 23.46 4.86
N SER A 27 10.64 23.51 5.46
CA SER A 27 10.10 22.44 6.31
C SER A 27 9.12 21.52 5.58
N ILE A 28 8.46 22.01 4.52
CA ILE A 28 7.49 21.23 3.72
C ILE A 28 7.79 21.27 2.21
N GLY A 29 7.27 20.27 1.50
CA GLY A 29 7.35 20.21 0.03
C GLY A 29 6.38 21.16 -0.67
N VAL A 30 6.69 21.53 -1.91
CA VAL A 30 5.91 22.50 -2.71
C VAL A 30 4.43 22.09 -2.87
N SER A 31 4.15 20.80 -3.05
CA SER A 31 2.78 20.29 -3.18
C SER A 31 1.98 20.39 -1.88
N SER A 32 2.59 20.10 -0.73
CA SER A 32 2.00 20.34 0.59
C SER A 32 1.71 21.83 0.81
N PHE A 33 2.64 22.67 0.37
CA PHE A 33 2.54 24.13 0.46
C PHE A 33 1.32 24.67 -0.30
N ASP A 34 1.17 24.30 -1.58
CA ASP A 34 0.03 24.75 -2.38
C ASP A 34 -1.31 24.20 -1.87
N ASN A 35 -1.35 22.98 -1.30
CA ASN A 35 -2.55 22.45 -0.64
C ASN A 35 -2.98 23.26 0.58
N TRP A 36 -2.04 23.73 1.42
CA TRP A 36 -2.35 24.58 2.58
C TRP A 36 -2.94 25.93 2.15
N LEU A 37 -2.34 26.57 1.13
CA LEU A 37 -2.88 27.81 0.57
C LEU A 37 -4.27 27.63 -0.02
N ASN A 38 -4.53 26.52 -0.71
CA ASN A 38 -5.85 26.24 -1.29
C ASN A 38 -6.91 26.05 -0.19
N GLY A 39 -6.54 25.48 0.97
CA GLY A 39 -7.39 25.41 2.16
C GLY A 39 -7.71 26.81 2.73
N LEU A 40 -6.70 27.66 2.89
CA LEU A 40 -6.90 29.05 3.35
C LEU A 40 -7.74 29.88 2.36
N GLN A 41 -7.54 29.68 1.06
CA GLN A 41 -8.32 30.31 0.00
C GLN A 41 -9.79 29.87 0.03
N ALA A 42 -10.05 28.57 0.23
CA ALA A 42 -11.40 28.03 0.38
C ALA A 42 -12.10 28.59 1.64
N TRP A 43 -11.37 28.75 2.74
CA TRP A 43 -11.87 29.41 3.96
C TRP A 43 -12.28 30.87 3.71
N HIS A 44 -11.45 31.65 3.02
CA HIS A 44 -11.78 33.03 2.66
C HIS A 44 -13.00 33.10 1.74
N GLY A 45 -13.07 32.22 0.74
CA GLY A 45 -14.21 32.13 -0.17
C GLY A 45 -15.51 31.70 0.51
N TYR A 46 -15.45 30.81 1.51
CA TYR A 46 -16.63 30.40 2.30
C TYR A 46 -17.23 31.57 3.10
N HIS A 47 -16.40 32.50 3.55
CA HIS A 47 -16.84 33.69 4.29
C HIS A 47 -17.04 34.94 3.42
N ASP A 48 -16.93 34.84 2.09
CA ASP A 48 -17.04 35.95 1.13
C ASP A 48 -16.05 37.11 1.41
N VAL A 49 -14.81 36.75 1.79
CA VAL A 49 -13.75 37.70 2.12
C VAL A 49 -12.63 37.66 1.08
N LEU A 50 -12.09 38.83 0.72
CA LEU A 50 -11.00 38.97 -0.24
C LEU A 50 -9.75 38.19 0.17
N TRP A 51 -9.18 37.47 -0.79
CA TRP A 51 -7.99 36.64 -0.64
C TRP A 51 -6.75 37.34 -1.19
N CYS A 52 -5.67 37.42 -0.40
CA CYS A 52 -4.51 38.28 -0.70
C CYS A 52 -3.35 37.56 -1.42
N ARG A 53 -3.53 36.34 -1.94
CA ARG A 53 -2.48 35.54 -2.61
C ARG A 53 -1.85 36.22 -3.82
N ASP A 54 -2.61 37.04 -4.54
CA ASP A 54 -2.16 37.71 -5.77
C ASP A 54 -1.44 39.04 -5.52
N ASP A 55 -1.27 39.45 -4.25
CA ASP A 55 -0.40 40.58 -3.91
C ASP A 55 1.07 40.27 -4.24
N GLU A 56 1.76 41.23 -4.85
CA GLU A 56 3.15 41.08 -5.31
C GLU A 56 4.11 40.62 -4.20
N PHE A 57 3.93 41.12 -2.98
CA PHE A 57 4.76 40.75 -1.83
C PHE A 57 4.56 39.27 -1.46
N VAL A 58 3.32 38.78 -1.52
CA VAL A 58 3.00 37.37 -1.27
C VAL A 58 3.59 36.49 -2.38
N GLN A 59 3.43 36.87 -3.65
CA GLN A 59 3.98 36.14 -4.79
C GLN A 59 5.51 36.06 -4.77
N LEU A 60 6.21 37.14 -4.40
CA LEU A 60 7.67 37.13 -4.20
C LEU A 60 8.07 36.20 -3.04
N THR A 61 7.33 36.24 -1.94
CA THR A 61 7.56 35.37 -0.78
C THR A 61 7.36 33.89 -1.14
N LEU A 62 6.31 33.56 -1.89
CA LEU A 62 6.06 32.21 -2.42
C LEU A 62 7.19 31.73 -3.35
N LYS A 63 7.68 32.60 -4.22
CA LYS A 63 8.82 32.31 -5.10
C LYS A 63 10.11 32.05 -4.30
N GLY A 64 10.28 32.71 -3.16
CA GLY A 64 11.35 32.43 -2.19
C GLY A 64 11.17 31.06 -1.52
N ALA A 65 10.02 30.84 -0.88
CA ALA A 65 9.73 29.59 -0.16
C ALA A 65 9.81 28.35 -1.05
N ARG A 66 9.33 28.42 -2.31
CA ARG A 66 9.45 27.33 -3.30
C ARG A 66 10.89 27.00 -3.68
N LYS A 67 11.82 27.97 -3.62
CA LYS A 67 13.27 27.72 -3.81
C LYS A 67 13.92 27.09 -2.58
N LEU A 68 13.37 27.34 -1.40
CA LEU A 68 13.84 26.78 -0.13
C LEU A 68 13.26 25.40 0.18
N ALA A 69 12.19 24.99 -0.53
CA ALA A 69 11.59 23.67 -0.37
C ALA A 69 12.66 22.55 -0.49
N PRO A 70 12.68 21.54 0.40
CA PRO A 70 13.72 20.53 0.39
C PRO A 70 13.80 19.83 -0.96
N HIS A 71 15.00 19.72 -1.56
CA HIS A 71 15.20 18.95 -2.79
C HIS A 71 14.70 17.50 -2.68
N LEU A 72 14.77 16.94 -1.46
CA LEU A 72 14.26 15.61 -1.09
C LEU A 72 12.73 15.52 -0.94
N SER A 73 12.00 16.64 -0.98
CA SER A 73 10.52 16.64 -0.87
C SER A 73 9.83 16.17 -2.17
N THR A 74 10.55 16.22 -3.28
CA THR A 74 10.22 15.50 -4.52
C THR A 74 11.00 14.19 -4.53
N HIS A 75 10.30 13.07 -4.31
CA HIS A 75 10.87 11.77 -4.66
C HIS A 75 11.01 11.67 -6.17
N ASP A 76 12.13 11.11 -6.64
CA ASP A 76 12.27 10.70 -8.03
C ASP A 76 11.11 9.77 -8.43
N PRO A 77 10.64 9.81 -9.69
CA PRO A 77 9.63 8.87 -10.18
C PRO A 77 10.05 7.44 -9.88
N ARG A 78 9.14 6.66 -9.27
CA ARG A 78 9.40 5.23 -9.02
C ARG A 78 9.61 4.53 -10.37
N PRO A 79 10.61 3.63 -10.50
CA PRO A 79 10.80 2.89 -11.73
C PRO A 79 9.55 2.05 -12.05
N PRO A 80 9.26 1.80 -13.34
CA PRO A 80 8.11 1.00 -13.74
C PRO A 80 8.26 -0.44 -13.23
N VAL A 81 7.13 -1.08 -12.95
CA VAL A 81 7.08 -2.54 -12.76
C VAL A 81 7.28 -3.20 -14.14
N LEU A 82 8.14 -4.20 -14.21
CA LEU A 82 8.49 -4.91 -15.44
C LEU A 82 7.98 -6.35 -15.37
N ILE A 83 7.76 -6.98 -16.52
CA ILE A 83 7.40 -8.42 -16.61
C ILE A 83 8.45 -9.29 -15.91
N ALA A 84 9.74 -8.92 -15.97
CA ALA A 84 10.80 -9.59 -15.22
C ALA A 84 10.59 -9.59 -13.69
N HIS A 85 9.97 -8.55 -13.12
CA HIS A 85 9.61 -8.53 -11.70
C HIS A 85 8.45 -9.48 -11.41
N LEU A 86 7.49 -9.60 -12.34
CA LEU A 86 6.36 -10.53 -12.21
C LEU A 86 6.86 -11.99 -12.27
N ASN A 87 7.76 -12.31 -13.19
CA ASN A 87 8.34 -13.65 -13.31
C ASN A 87 9.12 -14.04 -12.04
N ALA A 88 9.93 -13.13 -11.49
CA ALA A 88 10.63 -13.36 -10.22
C ALA A 88 9.67 -13.54 -9.00
N ILE A 89 8.44 -13.02 -9.08
CA ILE A 89 7.39 -13.28 -8.09
C ILE A 89 6.71 -14.63 -8.37
N TYR A 90 6.47 -14.99 -9.64
CA TYR A 90 5.90 -16.28 -10.03
C TYR A 90 6.74 -17.45 -9.53
N ASP A 91 8.07 -17.36 -9.67
CA ASP A 91 9.02 -18.42 -9.31
C ASP A 91 9.04 -18.78 -7.80
N ILE A 92 8.45 -17.94 -6.94
CA ILE A 92 8.40 -18.14 -5.48
C ILE A 92 7.00 -18.43 -4.93
N MET A 93 5.97 -18.51 -5.78
CA MET A 93 4.56 -18.69 -5.37
C MET A 93 4.16 -20.17 -5.40
N ASP A 94 3.46 -20.64 -4.36
CA ASP A 94 2.81 -21.96 -4.37
C ASP A 94 1.34 -21.84 -4.81
N PHE A 95 1.03 -22.23 -6.05
CA PHE A 95 -0.36 -22.17 -6.55
C PHE A 95 -1.32 -23.24 -5.96
N GLN A 96 -0.83 -24.16 -5.11
CA GLN A 96 -1.68 -24.98 -4.25
C GLN A 96 -2.04 -24.24 -2.96
N ASN A 97 -1.25 -23.24 -2.56
CA ASN A 97 -1.56 -22.36 -1.45
C ASN A 97 -2.62 -21.33 -1.87
N SER A 98 -3.75 -21.40 -1.19
CA SER A 98 -4.90 -20.51 -1.34
C SER A 98 -4.57 -19.01 -1.23
N TYR A 99 -3.60 -18.63 -0.38
CA TYR A 99 -3.15 -17.24 -0.23
C TYR A 99 -2.30 -16.78 -1.41
N ASP A 100 -1.31 -17.58 -1.82
CA ASP A 100 -0.38 -17.25 -2.90
C ASP A 100 -1.12 -17.16 -4.24
N ALA A 101 -2.06 -18.08 -4.50
CA ALA A 101 -2.95 -18.02 -5.65
C ALA A 101 -3.76 -16.71 -5.70
N ALA A 102 -4.29 -16.25 -4.56
CA ALA A 102 -5.02 -14.98 -4.47
C ALA A 102 -4.11 -13.77 -4.67
N CYS A 103 -2.94 -13.75 -4.01
CA CYS A 103 -1.95 -12.69 -4.18
C CYS A 103 -1.45 -12.58 -5.61
N TRP A 104 -1.19 -13.70 -6.29
CA TRP A 104 -0.79 -13.72 -7.69
C TRP A 104 -1.89 -13.17 -8.62
N ALA A 105 -3.15 -13.55 -8.38
CA ALA A 105 -4.27 -13.02 -9.14
C ALA A 105 -4.48 -11.51 -8.94
N VAL A 106 -4.28 -10.98 -7.72
CA VAL A 106 -4.25 -9.52 -7.47
C VAL A 106 -3.13 -8.85 -8.28
N VAL A 107 -1.91 -9.39 -8.24
CA VAL A 107 -0.74 -8.83 -8.94
C VAL A 107 -0.98 -8.77 -10.45
N CYS A 108 -1.45 -9.86 -11.05
CA CYS A 108 -1.73 -9.91 -12.49
C CYS A 108 -2.88 -8.97 -12.88
N THR A 109 -3.96 -8.93 -12.09
CA THR A 109 -5.12 -8.05 -12.32
C THR A 109 -4.75 -6.57 -12.24
N ALA A 110 -3.96 -6.18 -11.23
CA ALA A 110 -3.51 -4.80 -11.06
C ALA A 110 -2.54 -4.37 -12.17
N PHE A 111 -1.64 -5.26 -12.60
CA PHE A 111 -0.66 -4.96 -13.65
C PHE A 111 -1.32 -4.83 -15.02
N TRP A 112 -2.02 -5.86 -15.49
CA TRP A 112 -2.59 -5.89 -16.84
C TRP A 112 -3.90 -5.10 -16.97
N GLY A 113 -4.70 -5.06 -15.91
CA GLY A 113 -5.91 -4.24 -15.87
C GLY A 113 -5.66 -2.76 -15.55
N LEU A 114 -4.42 -2.37 -15.21
CA LEU A 114 -4.05 -1.03 -14.73
C LEU A 114 -4.89 -0.56 -13.51
N ALA A 115 -5.47 -1.51 -12.78
CA ALA A 115 -6.37 -1.26 -11.66
C ALA A 115 -5.59 -0.86 -10.40
N ARG A 116 -6.14 0.06 -9.60
CA ARG A 116 -5.54 0.35 -8.28
C ARG A 116 -5.90 -0.77 -7.32
N LEU A 117 -4.95 -1.14 -6.45
CA LEU A 117 -5.20 -2.15 -5.42
C LEU A 117 -6.45 -1.82 -4.58
N GLY A 118 -6.68 -0.56 -4.21
CA GLY A 118 -7.88 -0.15 -3.47
C GLY A 118 -9.20 -0.12 -4.26
N GLU A 119 -9.18 -0.43 -5.56
CA GLU A 119 -10.39 -0.61 -6.40
C GLU A 119 -10.76 -2.10 -6.53
N ILE A 120 -9.81 -3.01 -6.28
CA ILE A 120 -9.97 -4.47 -6.45
C ILE A 120 -9.76 -5.30 -5.17
N THR A 121 -9.20 -4.70 -4.11
CA THR A 121 -8.98 -5.34 -2.80
C THR A 121 -9.62 -4.52 -1.67
N VAL A 122 -9.97 -5.19 -0.58
CA VAL A 122 -10.59 -4.55 0.59
C VAL A 122 -9.51 -3.87 1.44
N THR A 123 -9.74 -2.61 1.82
CA THR A 123 -8.77 -1.78 2.55
C THR A 123 -8.67 -2.06 4.06
N SER A 124 -9.55 -2.90 4.62
CA SER A 124 -9.51 -3.32 6.03
C SER A 124 -10.38 -4.55 6.28
N LEU A 125 -10.18 -5.28 7.38
CA LEU A 125 -11.02 -6.41 7.81
C LEU A 125 -12.40 -5.99 8.37
N LYS A 126 -12.93 -4.85 7.92
CA LYS A 126 -14.31 -4.44 8.21
C LYS A 126 -15.30 -5.30 7.41
N PRO A 127 -16.58 -5.35 7.81
CA PRO A 127 -17.64 -5.94 6.99
C PRO A 127 -17.59 -5.38 5.57
N ILE A 128 -17.75 -6.27 4.60
CA ILE A 128 -17.65 -5.96 3.18
C ILE A 128 -18.89 -5.16 2.78
N ASP A 129 -18.68 -4.01 2.16
CA ASP A 129 -19.76 -3.22 1.57
C ASP A 129 -19.73 -3.44 0.04
N PRO A 130 -20.74 -4.10 -0.56
CA PRO A 130 -20.79 -4.35 -2.00
C PRO A 130 -20.93 -3.06 -2.83
N THR A 131 -21.23 -1.91 -2.20
CA THR A 131 -21.20 -0.59 -2.85
C THR A 131 -19.80 -0.16 -3.24
N TRP A 132 -18.76 -0.67 -2.54
CA TRP A 132 -17.36 -0.25 -2.71
C TRP A 132 -16.39 -1.40 -3.01
N ASN A 133 -16.78 -2.65 -2.77
CA ASN A 133 -15.89 -3.81 -2.84
C ASN A 133 -16.41 -4.85 -3.83
N VAL A 134 -15.53 -5.37 -4.68
CA VAL A 134 -15.83 -6.47 -5.60
C VAL A 134 -15.95 -7.78 -4.82
N GLN A 135 -17.02 -8.55 -5.05
CA GLN A 135 -17.25 -9.87 -4.44
C GLN A 135 -16.97 -10.99 -5.45
N GLN A 136 -16.66 -12.20 -4.99
CA GLN A 136 -16.26 -13.35 -5.83
C GLN A 136 -17.31 -13.70 -6.90
N LYS A 137 -18.60 -13.76 -6.54
CA LYS A 137 -19.68 -14.05 -7.50
C LYS A 137 -20.39 -12.83 -8.06
N ALA A 138 -20.05 -11.62 -7.60
CA ALA A 138 -20.61 -10.39 -8.15
C ALA A 138 -19.96 -10.03 -9.49
N LEU A 139 -20.52 -10.58 -10.57
CA LEU A 139 -20.35 -10.11 -11.95
C LEU A 139 -18.95 -10.30 -12.56
N LEU A 140 -18.49 -11.55 -12.57
CA LEU A 140 -17.45 -12.02 -13.50
C LEU A 140 -18.10 -12.57 -14.78
N THR A 141 -17.89 -11.90 -15.91
CA THR A 141 -18.35 -12.39 -17.22
C THR A 141 -17.15 -12.86 -18.04
N TRP A 142 -17.13 -14.14 -18.38
CA TRP A 142 -16.09 -14.78 -19.19
C TRP A 142 -16.53 -14.75 -20.66
N ASN A 143 -15.71 -14.15 -21.54
CA ASN A 143 -16.00 -13.98 -22.96
C ASN A 143 -14.91 -14.63 -23.82
N GLU A 144 -15.31 -15.14 -24.99
CA GLU A 144 -14.41 -15.62 -26.04
C GLU A 144 -14.91 -15.14 -27.40
N ASP A 145 -14.51 -13.92 -27.78
CA ASP A 145 -14.95 -13.25 -29.01
C ASP A 145 -13.80 -13.22 -30.02
N PHE A 146 -14.06 -13.66 -31.25
CA PHE A 146 -13.06 -13.72 -32.34
C PHE A 146 -11.76 -14.48 -31.98
N GLY A 147 -11.84 -15.45 -31.06
CA GLY A 147 -10.70 -16.20 -30.54
C GLY A 147 -9.91 -15.50 -29.43
N ILE A 148 -10.33 -14.31 -29.00
CA ILE A 148 -9.75 -13.56 -27.88
C ILE A 148 -10.55 -13.88 -26.61
N LYS A 149 -9.88 -14.52 -25.65
CA LYS A 149 -10.43 -14.79 -24.32
C LYS A 149 -10.27 -13.58 -23.42
N SER A 150 -11.32 -13.22 -22.68
CA SER A 150 -11.26 -12.14 -21.70
C SER A 150 -12.20 -12.37 -20.53
N ILE A 151 -11.92 -11.69 -19.41
CA ILE A 151 -12.79 -11.62 -18.24
C ILE A 151 -13.20 -10.17 -18.03
N MET A 152 -14.49 -9.92 -17.96
CA MET A 152 -15.03 -8.65 -17.51
C MET A 152 -15.35 -8.73 -16.02
N VAL A 153 -14.78 -7.83 -15.23
CA VAL A 153 -14.98 -7.70 -13.78
C VAL A 153 -15.70 -6.39 -13.52
N TRP A 154 -16.89 -6.43 -12.93
CA TRP A 154 -17.56 -5.20 -12.49
C TRP A 154 -16.89 -4.64 -11.24
N LEU A 155 -16.40 -3.40 -11.32
CA LEU A 155 -15.93 -2.63 -10.16
C LEU A 155 -17.06 -1.71 -9.70
N PRO A 156 -17.60 -1.85 -8.46
CA PRO A 156 -18.64 -0.96 -7.94
C PRO A 156 -18.21 0.51 -7.86
N TRP A 157 -16.92 0.75 -7.66
CA TRP A 157 -16.32 2.08 -7.59
C TRP A 157 -14.93 2.10 -8.21
N THR A 158 -14.58 3.21 -8.87
CA THR A 158 -13.20 3.52 -9.28
C THR A 158 -12.90 4.99 -8.96
N LYS A 159 -11.61 5.36 -8.89
CA LYS A 159 -11.20 6.77 -8.67
C LYS A 159 -11.82 7.74 -9.68
N THR A 160 -12.16 7.27 -10.87
CA THR A 160 -12.69 8.05 -12.01
C THR A 160 -14.20 7.89 -12.23
N SER A 161 -14.85 6.87 -11.65
CA SER A 161 -16.30 6.67 -11.74
C SER A 161 -16.86 6.20 -10.40
N GLN A 162 -17.73 7.04 -9.83
CA GLN A 162 -18.47 6.73 -8.61
C GLN A 162 -19.71 5.83 -8.84
N TRP A 163 -20.01 5.50 -10.10
CA TRP A 163 -21.12 4.62 -10.51
C TRP A 163 -20.62 3.26 -11.04
N GLY A 164 -19.38 2.92 -10.71
CA GLY A 164 -18.70 1.72 -11.16
C GLY A 164 -18.13 1.79 -12.57
N ALA A 165 -17.42 0.73 -12.95
CA ALA A 165 -16.81 0.55 -14.26
C ALA A 165 -16.52 -0.94 -14.52
N ASN A 166 -16.45 -1.34 -15.79
CA ASN A 166 -15.96 -2.66 -16.18
C ASN A 166 -14.44 -2.65 -16.33
N LEU A 167 -13.77 -3.51 -15.59
CA LEU A 167 -12.37 -3.87 -15.81
C LEU A 167 -12.34 -5.06 -16.78
N ILE A 168 -11.61 -4.94 -17.89
CA ILE A 168 -11.47 -6.00 -18.89
C ILE A 168 -10.05 -6.57 -18.79
N LEU A 169 -9.96 -7.88 -18.55
CA LEU A 169 -8.72 -8.63 -18.41
C LEU A 169 -8.60 -9.60 -19.59
N THR A 170 -7.76 -9.25 -20.57
CA THR A 170 -7.50 -10.09 -21.74
C THR A 170 -6.58 -11.26 -21.40
N TYR A 171 -6.71 -12.36 -22.14
CA TYR A 171 -5.75 -13.45 -22.10
C TYR A 171 -4.41 -13.03 -22.72
N GLU A 172 -3.33 -13.29 -21.99
CA GLU A 172 -1.94 -13.09 -22.42
C GLU A 172 -1.17 -14.44 -22.43
N GLU A 173 -0.15 -14.57 -23.27
CA GLU A 173 0.71 -15.77 -23.30
C GLU A 173 1.74 -15.81 -22.16
N GLU A 174 2.03 -14.66 -21.55
CA GLU A 174 2.95 -14.49 -20.42
C GLU A 174 2.49 -15.22 -19.14
N LEU A 175 3.44 -15.63 -18.29
CA LEU A 175 3.14 -16.29 -17.00
C LEU A 175 2.22 -15.44 -16.09
N SER A 176 2.32 -14.12 -16.21
CA SER A 176 1.48 -13.13 -15.51
C SER A 176 0.11 -12.89 -16.13
N CYS A 177 -0.34 -13.76 -17.04
CA CYS A 177 -1.64 -13.70 -17.69
C CYS A 177 -2.78 -13.56 -16.66
N PRO A 178 -3.54 -12.44 -16.66
CA PRO A 178 -4.54 -12.18 -15.63
C PRO A 178 -5.73 -13.14 -15.75
N PHE A 179 -6.05 -13.58 -16.96
CA PHE A 179 -7.07 -14.60 -17.22
C PHE A 179 -6.73 -15.91 -16.50
N ARG A 180 -5.51 -16.43 -16.70
CA ARG A 180 -5.05 -17.69 -16.07
C ARG A 180 -4.89 -17.54 -14.56
N ALA A 181 -4.32 -16.43 -14.09
CA ALA A 181 -4.14 -16.18 -12.66
C ALA A 181 -5.49 -16.11 -11.92
N LEU A 182 -6.49 -15.40 -12.46
CA LEU A 182 -7.81 -15.32 -11.86
C LEU A 182 -8.55 -16.67 -11.92
N GLN A 183 -8.41 -17.44 -13.01
CA GLN A 183 -8.97 -18.79 -13.11
C GLN A 183 -8.37 -19.74 -12.06
N GLN A 184 -7.03 -19.73 -11.88
CA GLN A 184 -6.34 -20.54 -10.86
C GLN A 184 -6.75 -20.15 -9.44
N HIS A 185 -6.86 -18.85 -9.17
CA HIS A 185 -7.34 -18.33 -7.90
C HIS A 185 -8.75 -18.83 -7.58
N LEU A 186 -9.70 -18.68 -8.50
CA LEU A 186 -11.09 -19.08 -8.29
C LEU A 186 -11.27 -20.61 -8.20
N SER A 187 -10.38 -21.40 -8.82
CA SER A 187 -10.39 -22.86 -8.64
C SER A 187 -9.79 -23.30 -7.30
N THR A 188 -8.76 -22.60 -6.80
CA THR A 188 -8.14 -22.87 -5.48
C THR A 188 -9.02 -22.37 -4.33
N ASN A 189 -9.81 -21.31 -4.58
CA ASN A 189 -10.65 -20.63 -3.60
C ASN A 189 -12.15 -20.80 -3.90
N CYS A 190 -12.56 -21.97 -4.40
CA CYS A 190 -13.94 -22.22 -4.87
C CYS A 190 -14.98 -22.39 -3.77
N ASP A 191 -14.60 -22.86 -2.58
CA ASP A 191 -15.52 -23.16 -1.48
C ASP A 191 -15.78 -21.95 -0.54
N LEU A 192 -15.44 -20.73 -0.99
CA LEU A 192 -15.68 -19.49 -0.25
C LEU A 192 -17.14 -19.02 -0.38
N LEU A 193 -17.54 -18.14 0.53
CA LEU A 193 -18.88 -17.53 0.50
C LEU A 193 -19.03 -16.60 -0.70
N ASP A 194 -20.22 -16.58 -1.31
CA ASP A 194 -20.54 -15.80 -2.51
C ASP A 194 -20.31 -14.30 -2.31
N GLU A 195 -20.52 -13.82 -1.07
CA GLU A 195 -20.33 -12.43 -0.64
C GLU A 195 -18.87 -12.08 -0.29
N ALA A 196 -17.96 -13.06 -0.28
CA ALA A 196 -16.54 -12.84 0.02
C ALA A 196 -15.89 -11.95 -1.06
N PRO A 197 -14.81 -11.20 -0.74
CA PRO A 197 -14.14 -10.35 -1.71
C PRO A 197 -13.58 -11.15 -2.88
N LEU A 198 -13.44 -10.55 -4.06
CA LEU A 198 -12.94 -11.23 -5.26
C LEU A 198 -11.63 -12.00 -5.02
N PHE A 199 -10.69 -11.43 -4.27
CA PHE A 199 -9.40 -12.03 -3.91
C PHE A 199 -9.35 -12.58 -2.49
N ALA A 200 -10.47 -13.10 -1.98
CA ALA A 200 -10.54 -13.81 -0.71
C ALA A 200 -9.87 -15.19 -0.78
N PHE A 201 -9.33 -15.64 0.35
CA PHE A 201 -8.59 -16.91 0.46
C PHE A 201 -8.84 -17.56 1.82
N PHE A 202 -8.61 -18.87 1.89
CA PHE A 202 -8.68 -19.67 3.10
C PHE A 202 -7.49 -19.41 4.03
N LEU A 203 -7.81 -19.25 5.32
CA LEU A 203 -6.83 -19.34 6.39
C LEU A 203 -6.72 -20.81 6.83
N TYR A 204 -5.98 -21.63 6.06
CA TYR A 204 -5.71 -23.01 6.46
C TYR A 204 -4.87 -23.03 7.75
N TRP A 205 -5.44 -23.57 8.82
CA TRP A 205 -4.78 -23.78 10.11
C TRP A 205 -4.34 -25.26 10.29
N GLY A 206 -3.96 -25.91 9.19
CA GLY A 206 -3.69 -27.35 9.15
C GLY A 206 -4.88 -28.20 9.62
N ASN A 207 -4.61 -29.39 10.17
CA ASN A 207 -5.63 -30.29 10.74
C ASN A 207 -6.08 -29.89 12.16
N HIS A 208 -5.87 -28.63 12.56
CA HIS A 208 -6.35 -28.11 13.84
C HIS A 208 -7.56 -27.19 13.60
N PRO A 209 -8.54 -27.16 14.51
CA PRO A 209 -9.58 -26.14 14.47
C PRO A 209 -8.94 -24.75 14.52
N SER A 210 -9.52 -23.83 13.75
CA SER A 210 -9.14 -22.42 13.75
C SER A 210 -9.13 -21.87 15.19
N PRO A 211 -8.09 -21.14 15.65
CA PRO A 211 -8.08 -20.51 16.98
C PRO A 211 -9.22 -19.51 17.18
N TRP A 212 -9.90 -19.14 16.10
CA TRP A 212 -11.05 -18.26 16.05
C TRP A 212 -12.40 -18.98 16.26
N GLU A 213 -12.43 -20.32 16.39
CA GLU A 213 -13.61 -21.02 16.91
C GLU A 213 -13.90 -20.53 18.34
N GLY A 214 -14.90 -19.64 18.46
CA GLY A 214 -15.30 -19.02 19.72
C GLY A 214 -14.60 -17.70 20.08
N THR A 215 -13.59 -17.25 19.33
CA THR A 215 -12.85 -15.99 19.64
C THR A 215 -12.95 -14.98 18.50
N ASN A 216 -13.59 -13.83 18.74
CA ASN A 216 -13.61 -12.72 17.79
C ASN A 216 -12.22 -12.04 17.71
N PRO A 217 -11.56 -11.97 16.54
CA PRO A 217 -10.24 -11.34 16.38
C PRO A 217 -10.17 -9.87 16.83
N GLN A 218 -11.27 -9.12 16.70
CA GLN A 218 -11.35 -7.72 17.17
C GLN A 218 -11.28 -7.63 18.71
N MET A 219 -11.67 -8.68 19.43
CA MET A 219 -11.52 -8.75 20.88
C MET A 219 -10.04 -8.86 21.26
N VAL A 220 -9.26 -9.63 20.49
CA VAL A 220 -7.81 -9.74 20.66
C VAL A 220 -7.10 -8.42 20.33
N GLN A 221 -7.50 -7.72 19.26
CA GLN A 221 -7.00 -6.35 18.98
C GLN A 221 -7.24 -5.40 20.16
N LYS A 222 -8.47 -5.37 20.69
CA LYS A 222 -8.84 -4.50 21.81
C LYS A 222 -8.07 -4.85 23.09
N LEU A 223 -7.86 -6.14 23.38
CA LEU A 223 -7.06 -6.60 24.52
C LEU A 223 -5.57 -6.27 24.38
N GLY A 224 -5.02 -6.35 23.15
CA GLY A 224 -3.62 -6.00 22.86
C GLY A 224 -3.37 -4.50 22.61
N CYS A 225 -4.40 -3.66 22.69
CA CYS A 225 -4.38 -2.25 22.25
C CYS A 225 -3.83 -2.06 20.82
N TRP A 226 -4.02 -3.05 19.94
CA TRP A 226 -3.53 -3.02 18.57
C TRP A 226 -4.49 -2.29 17.65
N SER A 227 -4.01 -1.24 17.00
CA SER A 227 -4.74 -0.46 15.98
C SER A 227 -4.58 -1.03 14.56
N SER A 228 -3.93 -2.18 14.41
CA SER A 228 -3.61 -2.79 13.10
C SER A 228 -3.82 -4.30 13.11
N ASP A 229 -3.88 -4.87 11.92
CA ASP A 229 -4.05 -6.30 11.67
C ASP A 229 -2.71 -7.09 11.78
N ALA A 230 -1.67 -6.49 12.38
CA ALA A 230 -0.33 -7.06 12.53
C ALA A 230 -0.31 -8.43 13.24
N PHE A 231 -1.32 -8.74 14.03
CA PHE A 231 -1.47 -10.03 14.70
C PHE A 231 -1.75 -11.18 13.73
N TYR A 232 -2.45 -10.94 12.62
CA TYR A 232 -2.61 -11.94 11.56
C TYR A 232 -1.29 -12.22 10.86
N LEU A 233 -0.43 -11.19 10.69
CA LEU A 233 0.92 -11.36 10.16
C LEU A 233 1.78 -12.19 11.13
N TYR A 234 1.71 -11.88 12.43
CA TYR A 234 2.39 -12.65 13.48
C TYR A 234 1.98 -14.12 13.47
N TRP A 235 0.67 -14.43 13.45
CA TRP A 235 0.20 -15.82 13.50
C TRP A 235 0.47 -16.60 12.21
N ARG A 236 0.29 -15.99 11.03
CA ARG A 236 0.65 -16.61 9.73
C ARG A 236 2.13 -16.97 9.65
N ASN A 237 2.98 -16.07 10.09
CA ASN A 237 4.43 -16.25 10.08
C ASN A 237 4.97 -16.86 11.38
N THR A 238 4.16 -17.55 12.19
CA THR A 238 4.67 -18.19 13.43
C THR A 238 5.83 -19.13 13.14
N GLN A 239 5.80 -19.90 12.05
CA GLN A 239 6.93 -20.78 11.68
C GLN A 239 8.15 -20.05 11.08
N LEU A 240 8.12 -18.73 10.91
CA LEU A 240 9.27 -17.90 10.51
C LEU A 240 9.75 -17.03 11.69
N ILE A 241 8.80 -16.41 12.39
CA ILE A 241 9.00 -15.52 13.53
C ILE A 241 9.43 -16.30 14.78
N ILE A 242 8.85 -17.49 15.03
CA ILE A 242 9.28 -18.33 16.16
C ILE A 242 10.73 -18.77 15.95
N PRO A 243 11.18 -19.28 14.77
CA PRO A 243 12.60 -19.44 14.52
C PRO A 243 13.41 -18.16 14.72
N GLU A 244 13.05 -16.99 14.20
CA GLU A 244 13.85 -15.77 14.45
C GLU A 244 13.99 -15.43 15.95
N HIS A 245 12.93 -15.58 16.75
CA HIS A 245 12.94 -15.24 18.18
C HIS A 245 13.53 -16.37 19.05
N VAL A 246 13.34 -17.63 18.66
CA VAL A 246 13.99 -18.80 19.26
C VAL A 246 15.45 -18.85 18.86
N HIS A 247 15.87 -18.40 17.68
CA HIS A 247 17.26 -18.20 17.30
C HIS A 247 17.90 -17.04 18.08
N LYS A 248 17.14 -16.00 18.46
CA LYS A 248 17.62 -14.94 19.35
C LYS A 248 17.80 -15.45 20.78
N ALA A 249 16.80 -16.14 21.34
CA ALA A 249 16.87 -16.78 22.65
C ALA A 249 17.76 -18.04 22.69
N ALA A 250 18.10 -18.61 21.53
CA ALA A 250 19.10 -19.65 21.37
C ALA A 250 20.49 -19.06 21.15
N ALA A 251 20.65 -17.90 20.51
CA ALA A 251 21.93 -17.19 20.44
C ALA A 251 22.41 -16.80 21.85
N GLU A 252 21.50 -16.29 22.69
CA GLU A 252 21.72 -16.06 24.14
C GLU A 252 22.03 -17.36 24.92
N ARG A 253 21.69 -18.54 24.38
CA ARG A 253 22.07 -19.85 24.94
C ARG A 253 23.28 -20.50 24.26
N ILE A 254 23.68 -20.04 23.07
CA ILE A 254 24.85 -20.52 22.32
C ILE A 254 26.12 -19.92 22.93
N GLU A 255 26.05 -18.76 23.57
CA GLU A 255 27.10 -18.27 24.50
C GLU A 255 27.35 -19.23 25.69
N ALA A 256 26.45 -20.19 25.96
CA ALA A 256 26.65 -21.24 26.96
C ALA A 256 27.24 -22.56 26.42
N GLY A 257 27.58 -22.63 25.12
CA GLY A 257 28.51 -23.61 24.53
C GLY A 257 28.04 -25.08 24.40
N MET A 258 27.46 -25.44 23.25
CA MET A 258 27.39 -26.82 22.73
C MET A 258 27.34 -26.84 21.17
N VAL A 259 27.65 -27.99 20.55
CA VAL A 259 28.15 -28.11 19.15
C VAL A 259 27.12 -28.70 18.16
N GLY A 260 27.07 -28.21 16.90
CA GLY A 260 26.60 -29.02 15.74
C GLY A 260 25.91 -28.27 14.58
N TYR A 261 26.43 -28.43 13.34
CA TYR A 261 25.93 -27.92 12.04
C TYR A 261 24.48 -28.36 11.69
N PHE A 262 23.69 -27.67 10.85
CA PHE A 262 23.81 -27.37 9.40
C PHE A 262 22.79 -26.25 9.01
N ASP A 263 22.82 -25.49 7.89
CA ASP A 263 23.72 -25.33 6.72
C ASP A 263 23.57 -23.89 6.09
N GLU A 264 24.32 -23.56 5.02
CA GLU A 264 24.36 -22.20 4.40
C GLU A 264 23.59 -22.06 3.05
N VAL A 265 22.41 -21.41 3.03
CA VAL A 265 21.81 -20.88 1.77
C VAL A 265 21.08 -19.52 1.93
N SER A 266 20.35 -19.28 3.03
CA SER A 266 19.41 -18.14 3.12
C SER A 266 20.02 -16.80 3.58
N VAL A 267 21.17 -16.83 4.27
CA VAL A 267 21.70 -15.65 4.97
C VAL A 267 22.40 -14.66 4.03
N GLU A 268 23.05 -15.13 2.96
CA GLU A 268 23.73 -14.25 1.99
C GLU A 268 22.72 -13.47 1.13
N ALA A 269 21.63 -14.10 0.69
CA ALA A 269 20.57 -13.43 -0.06
C ALA A 269 19.91 -12.29 0.75
N TRP A 270 19.73 -12.51 2.06
CA TRP A 270 19.15 -11.49 2.95
C TRP A 270 20.13 -10.37 3.30
N LYS A 271 21.42 -10.69 3.49
CA LYS A 271 22.49 -9.69 3.62
C LYS A 271 22.64 -8.84 2.36
N TRP A 272 22.61 -9.45 1.17
CA TRP A 272 22.65 -8.76 -0.12
C TRP A 272 21.45 -7.81 -0.30
N TRP A 273 20.24 -8.25 0.07
CA TRP A 273 19.05 -7.40 0.02
C TRP A 273 19.12 -6.21 1.01
N GLN A 274 19.63 -6.44 2.23
CA GLN A 274 19.88 -5.34 3.17
C GLN A 274 21.02 -4.41 2.74
N GLU A 275 22.10 -4.92 2.13
CA GLU A 275 23.18 -4.08 1.60
C GLU A 275 22.71 -3.23 0.41
N ILE A 276 21.75 -3.69 -0.39
CA ILE A 276 21.13 -2.86 -1.45
C ILE A 276 20.26 -1.75 -0.84
N GLN A 277 19.48 -2.04 0.21
CA GLN A 277 18.64 -1.04 0.88
C GLN A 277 19.45 -0.02 1.71
N TRP A 278 20.56 -0.42 2.34
CA TRP A 278 21.37 0.46 3.19
C TRP A 278 22.61 1.05 2.51
N GLY A 279 23.16 0.39 1.48
CA GLY A 279 24.38 0.79 0.76
C GLY A 279 24.24 2.08 -0.04
N GLN A 280 23.01 2.46 -0.42
CA GLN A 280 22.71 3.76 -1.03
C GLN A 280 22.90 4.94 -0.05
N LYS A 281 22.83 4.71 1.27
CA LYS A 281 22.89 5.79 2.28
C LYS A 281 24.32 6.18 2.69
N ARG A 282 25.33 5.30 2.57
CA ARG A 282 26.72 5.59 2.96
C ARG A 282 27.65 6.12 1.85
N ARG A 283 27.28 6.04 0.56
CA ARG A 283 28.16 6.46 -0.54
C ARG A 283 28.17 7.96 -0.89
N LYS A 284 27.49 8.82 -0.12
CA LYS A 284 27.54 10.29 -0.29
C LYS A 284 28.26 11.04 0.84
N GLU A 285 28.68 10.37 1.91
CA GLU A 285 29.38 11.02 3.05
C GLU A 285 30.92 10.93 2.97
N HIS A 286 31.48 10.26 1.96
CA HIS A 286 32.94 10.14 1.73
C HIS A 286 33.38 10.58 0.32
N ARG A 287 32.85 11.71 -0.17
CA ARG A 287 33.44 12.50 -1.27
C ARG A 287 33.37 14.01 -0.96
N ALA A 288 33.85 14.35 0.23
CA ALA A 288 34.09 15.70 0.69
C ALA A 288 35.45 15.77 1.44
N GLU A 289 36.48 15.23 0.80
CA GLU A 289 37.91 15.56 0.98
C GLU A 289 38.52 15.69 -0.43
#